data_AF-A0A3C1FJ37-F1
#
_entry.id   AF-A0A3C1FJ37-F1
#
_cell.length_a   1.000
_cell.length_b   1.000
_cell.length_c   1.000
_cell.angle_alpha   90.00
_cell.angle_beta   90.00
_cell.angle_gamma   90.00
#
_symmetry.space_group_name_H-M   'P 1'
#
loop_
_entity.id
_entity.type
_entity.pdbx_description
1 polymer ?
#
loop_
_entity_poly.entity_id
_entity_poly.type
_entity_poly.pdbx_seq_one_letter_code
_entity_poly.pdbx_strand_id
1 'polypeptide(L)'
;MALLSLLLFATTSGLNALDVVDNWANNVGVVASAVLMTVLVFWVLRSGEMLRGHLNAVSTIKVGRWWLWLTGLLAPVVLGYILITRIIALITDGYGGYPLWYLLALGWGAVLAMIVFAAGFSAVRWRRDPDDFTAWPAVGDLSLKGAQQ
;
A
#
# COMPACT_ATOMS: atom_id res chain seq x y z
N MET A 1 12.69 -4.01 23.48
CA MET A 1 11.46 -3.48 22.85
C MET A 1 10.18 -3.90 23.58
N ALA A 2 10.02 -5.17 24.00
CA ALA A 2 8.80 -5.62 24.70
C ALA A 2 8.50 -4.94 26.05
N LEU A 3 9.51 -4.55 26.84
CA LEU A 3 9.32 -3.94 28.17
C LEU A 3 8.79 -2.50 28.12
N LEU A 4 9.22 -1.71 27.13
CA LEU A 4 8.72 -0.35 26.90
C LEU A 4 7.27 -0.37 26.39
N SER A 5 6.96 -1.31 25.49
CA SER A 5 5.58 -1.57 25.07
C SER A 5 4.72 -2.02 26.25
N LEU A 6 5.19 -2.93 27.11
CA LEU A 6 4.46 -3.39 28.30
C LEU A 6 4.16 -2.26 29.30
N LEU A 7 5.12 -1.36 29.55
CA LEU A 7 4.95 -0.25 30.49
C LEU A 7 3.98 0.82 29.97
N LEU A 8 4.01 1.10 28.66
CA LEU A 8 3.03 1.98 28.02
C LEU A 8 1.64 1.31 27.91
N PHE A 9 1.57 0.00 27.72
CA PHE A 9 0.32 -0.79 27.64
C PHE A 9 -0.35 -1.08 28.97
N ALA A 10 0.40 -1.15 30.07
CA ALA A 10 -0.13 -1.55 31.38
C ALA A 10 -1.07 -0.50 32.00
N THR A 11 -1.20 0.69 31.37
CA THR A 11 -2.14 1.73 31.78
C THR A 11 -3.36 1.70 30.84
N THR A 12 -4.58 1.78 31.37
CA THR A 12 -5.85 1.80 30.60
C THR A 12 -5.88 2.77 29.42
N SER A 13 -5.05 3.82 29.44
CA SER A 13 -4.90 4.78 28.35
C SER A 13 -4.06 4.29 27.16
N GLY A 14 -3.10 3.38 27.39
CA GLY A 14 -2.19 2.87 26.37
C GLY A 14 -2.79 1.82 25.44
N LEU A 15 -3.66 0.96 25.97
CA LEU A 15 -4.42 0.00 25.15
C LEU A 15 -5.37 0.73 24.19
N ASN A 16 -6.06 1.76 24.68
CA ASN A 16 -6.96 2.59 23.86
C ASN A 16 -6.18 3.39 22.81
N ALA A 17 -4.98 3.88 23.16
CA ALA A 17 -4.11 4.59 22.24
C ALA A 17 -3.66 3.68 21.09
N LEU A 18 -3.25 2.45 21.42
CA LEU A 18 -2.87 1.50 20.38
C LEU A 18 -4.06 1.12 19.50
N ASP A 19 -5.22 0.84 20.08
CA ASP A 19 -6.42 0.48 19.31
C ASP A 19 -6.77 1.55 18.26
N VAL A 20 -6.74 2.83 18.64
CA VAL A 20 -6.92 3.96 17.73
C VAL A 20 -5.82 3.98 16.66
N VAL A 21 -4.55 3.88 17.02
CA VAL A 21 -3.46 3.93 16.03
C VAL A 21 -3.54 2.75 15.05
N ASP A 22 -3.82 1.54 15.54
CA ASP A 22 -3.97 0.34 14.71
C ASP A 22 -5.14 0.46 13.75
N ASN A 23 -6.30 0.94 14.23
CA ASN A 23 -7.45 1.14 13.39
C ASN A 23 -7.18 2.14 12.26
N TRP A 24 -6.51 3.26 12.53
CA TRP A 24 -6.13 4.24 11.51
C TRP A 24 -5.06 3.70 10.55
N ALA A 25 -4.08 2.96 11.06
CA ALA A 25 -3.06 2.34 10.23
C ALA A 25 -3.66 1.34 9.23
N ASN A 26 -4.57 0.48 9.69
CA ASN A 26 -5.15 -0.56 8.85
C ASN A 26 -6.24 -0.04 7.92
N ASN A 27 -7.12 0.86 8.38
CA ASN A 27 -8.23 1.35 7.57
C ASN A 27 -7.85 2.52 6.65
N VAL A 28 -6.92 3.37 7.06
CA VAL A 28 -6.47 4.53 6.27
C VAL A 28 -5.11 4.25 5.65
N GLY A 29 -4.09 3.92 6.45
CA GLY A 29 -2.72 3.75 5.96
C GLY A 29 -2.56 2.66 4.90
N VAL A 30 -2.92 1.41 5.24
CA VAL A 30 -2.78 0.26 4.33
C VAL A 30 -3.66 0.42 3.10
N VAL A 31 -4.92 0.84 3.26
CA VAL A 31 -5.83 1.02 2.12
C VAL A 31 -5.36 2.17 1.20
N ALA A 32 -4.95 3.31 1.77
CA ALA A 32 -4.44 4.44 0.98
C ALA A 32 -3.16 4.09 0.21
N SER A 33 -2.22 3.38 0.86
CA SER A 33 -1.01 2.92 0.19
C SER A 33 -1.30 1.90 -0.92
N ALA A 34 -2.27 1.00 -0.74
CA ALA A 34 -2.70 0.07 -1.77
C ALA A 34 -3.32 0.77 -2.99
N VAL A 35 -4.18 1.77 -2.77
CA VAL A 35 -4.74 2.61 -3.83
C VAL A 35 -3.62 3.36 -4.56
N LEU A 36 -2.75 4.04 -3.81
CA LEU A 36 -1.62 4.80 -4.35
C LEU A 36 -0.73 3.91 -5.22
N MET A 37 -0.32 2.74 -4.70
CA MET A 37 0.54 1.81 -5.41
C MET A 37 -0.11 1.31 -6.70
N THR A 38 -1.41 1.00 -6.65
CA THR A 38 -2.14 0.53 -7.83
C THR A 38 -2.22 1.60 -8.91
N VAL A 39 -2.54 2.84 -8.53
CA VAL A 39 -2.56 3.98 -9.45
C VAL A 39 -1.17 4.25 -10.02
N LEU A 40 -0.12 4.23 -9.21
CA LEU A 40 1.25 4.43 -9.66
C LEU A 40 1.68 3.35 -10.65
N VAL A 41 1.46 2.06 -10.35
CA VAL A 41 1.91 0.96 -11.20
C VAL A 41 1.12 0.88 -12.51
N PHE A 42 -0.21 0.97 -12.45
CA PHE A 42 -1.04 0.74 -13.62
C PHE A 42 -1.22 1.98 -14.48
N TRP A 43 -1.28 3.19 -13.90
CA TRP A 43 -1.58 4.41 -14.65
C TRP A 43 -0.36 5.29 -14.89
N VAL A 44 0.52 5.44 -13.89
CA VAL A 44 1.73 6.27 -14.04
C VAL A 44 2.84 5.51 -14.76
N LEU A 45 3.23 4.35 -14.25
CA LEU A 45 4.27 3.51 -14.85
C LEU A 45 3.76 2.69 -16.04
N ARG A 46 2.43 2.52 -16.16
CA ARG A 46 1.77 1.71 -17.21
C ARG A 46 2.33 0.29 -17.33
N SER A 47 2.86 -0.24 -16.23
CA SER A 47 3.56 -1.54 -16.16
C SER A 47 2.61 -2.74 -16.05
N GLY A 48 1.30 -2.54 -16.20
CA GLY A 48 0.31 -3.60 -16.03
C GLY A 48 0.55 -4.80 -16.97
N GLU A 49 0.84 -4.55 -18.25
CA GLU A 49 1.11 -5.63 -19.21
C GLU A 49 2.41 -6.38 -18.89
N MET A 50 3.43 -5.67 -18.38
CA MET A 50 4.69 -6.27 -17.92
C MET A 50 4.46 -7.19 -16.71
N LEU A 51 3.67 -6.75 -15.72
CA LEU A 51 3.31 -7.57 -14.56
C LEU A 51 2.54 -8.83 -14.98
N ARG A 52 1.58 -8.69 -15.91
CA ARG A 52 0.84 -9.83 -16.45
C ARG A 52 1.77 -10.82 -17.18
N GLY A 53 2.78 -10.31 -17.90
CA GLY A 53 3.80 -11.12 -18.55
C GLY A 53 4.59 -11.97 -17.55
N HIS A 54 5.06 -11.36 -16.46
CA HIS A 54 5.79 -12.06 -15.39
C HIS A 54 4.88 -13.08 -14.66
N LEU A 55 3.64 -12.70 -14.36
CA LEU A 55 2.65 -13.61 -13.78
C LEU A 55 2.41 -14.83 -14.68
N ASN A 56 2.27 -14.65 -15.99
CA ASN A 56 2.08 -15.73 -16.94
C ASN A 56 3.33 -16.59 -17.18
N ALA A 57 4.52 -16.08 -16.88
CA ALA A 57 5.76 -16.83 -17.00
C ALA A 57 5.94 -17.81 -15.82
N VAL A 58 5.43 -17.47 -14.64
CA VAL A 58 5.56 -18.28 -13.42
C VAL A 58 4.28 -19.09 -13.12
N SER A 59 3.12 -18.63 -13.60
CA SER A 59 1.83 -19.27 -13.34
C SER A 59 1.51 -20.41 -14.32
N THR A 60 1.08 -21.55 -13.79
CA THR A 60 0.52 -22.67 -14.56
C THR A 60 -0.77 -22.29 -15.29
N ILE A 61 -1.51 -21.29 -14.79
CA ILE A 61 -2.74 -20.77 -15.38
C ILE A 61 -2.48 -19.38 -15.97
N LYS A 62 -2.74 -19.21 -17.26
CA LYS A 62 -2.54 -17.93 -17.95
C LYS A 62 -3.66 -16.94 -17.65
N VAL A 63 -3.31 -15.80 -17.07
CA VAL A 63 -4.21 -14.65 -16.87
C VAL A 63 -4.32 -13.80 -18.15
N GLY A 64 -5.56 -13.62 -18.59
CA GLY A 64 -5.92 -12.86 -19.79
C GLY A 64 -5.96 -11.34 -19.55
N ARG A 65 -6.40 -10.58 -20.56
CA ARG A 65 -6.51 -9.11 -20.49
C ARG A 65 -7.55 -8.64 -19.46
N TRP A 66 -8.50 -9.48 -19.07
CA TRP A 66 -9.49 -9.18 -18.03
C TRP A 66 -8.85 -8.91 -16.66
N TRP A 67 -7.73 -9.57 -16.35
CA TRP A 67 -6.99 -9.33 -15.10
C TRP A 67 -6.50 -7.89 -15.01
N LEU A 68 -6.04 -7.31 -16.14
CA LEU A 68 -5.60 -5.91 -16.18
C LEU A 68 -6.74 -4.94 -15.87
N TRP A 69 -7.95 -5.24 -16.33
CA TRP A 69 -9.13 -4.43 -16.01
C TRP A 69 -9.52 -4.55 -14.54
N LEU A 70 -9.49 -5.76 -13.98
CA LEU A 70 -9.80 -5.95 -12.57
C LEU A 70 -8.77 -5.26 -11.67
N THR A 71 -7.48 -5.47 -11.89
CA THR A 71 -6.44 -4.92 -11.02
C THR A 71 -6.17 -3.45 -11.31
N GLY A 72 -6.24 -3.02 -12.58
CA GLY A 72 -5.94 -1.65 -12.99
C GLY A 72 -7.11 -0.67 -12.93
N LEU A 73 -8.36 -1.15 -12.86
CA LEU A 73 -9.54 -0.28 -12.78
C LEU A 73 -10.47 -0.67 -11.63
N LEU A 74 -10.91 -1.92 -11.52
CA LEU A 74 -11.89 -2.30 -10.50
C LEU A 74 -11.31 -2.18 -9.08
N ALA A 75 -10.12 -2.73 -8.84
CA ALA A 75 -9.45 -2.71 -7.54
C ALA A 75 -9.22 -1.29 -7.02
N PRO A 76 -8.62 -0.34 -7.76
CA PRO A 76 -8.41 1.02 -7.25
C PRO A 76 -9.73 1.77 -7.05
N VAL A 77 -10.76 1.51 -7.88
CA VAL A 77 -12.09 2.13 -7.70
C VAL A 77 -12.76 1.63 -6.41
N VAL A 78 -12.78 0.32 -6.18
CA VAL A 78 -13.40 -0.26 -4.99
C VAL A 78 -12.63 0.13 -3.73
N LEU A 79 -11.29 0.03 -3.76
CA LEU A 79 -10.45 0.44 -2.63
C LEU A 79 -10.55 1.95 -2.36
N GLY A 80 -10.62 2.77 -3.41
CA GLY A 80 -10.83 4.22 -3.29
C GLY A 80 -12.18 4.54 -2.65
N TYR A 81 -13.25 3.86 -3.06
CA TYR A 81 -14.57 4.02 -2.44
C TYR A 81 -14.57 3.62 -0.96
N ILE A 82 -13.97 2.48 -0.61
CA ILE A 82 -13.84 2.02 0.78
C ILE A 82 -13.02 3.03 1.59
N LEU A 83 -11.92 3.54 1.05
CA LEU A 83 -11.09 4.53 1.74
C LEU A 83 -11.86 5.82 2.02
N ILE A 84 -12.54 6.38 1.01
CA ILE A 84 -13.29 7.63 1.15
C ILE A 84 -14.42 7.47 2.16
N THR A 85 -15.20 6.38 2.07
CA THR A 85 -16.28 6.11 3.02
C THR A 85 -15.76 5.92 4.44
N ARG A 86 -14.62 5.25 4.63
CA ARG A 86 -13.96 5.12 5.94
C ARG A 86 -13.48 6.45 6.49
N ILE A 87 -12.85 7.28 5.65
CA ILE A 87 -12.41 8.62 6.05
C ILE A 87 -13.60 9.48 6.49
N ILE A 88 -14.69 9.48 5.71
CA ILE A 88 -15.90 10.23 6.05
C ILE A 88 -16.45 9.75 7.39
N ALA A 89 -16.64 8.44 7.56
CA ALA A 89 -17.16 7.87 8.81
C ALA A 89 -16.27 8.23 10.03
N LEU A 90 -14.94 8.14 9.90
CA LEU A 90 -14.02 8.51 10.98
C LEU A 90 -14.07 9.99 11.35
N ILE A 91 -14.41 10.87 10.40
CA ILE A 91 -14.54 12.31 10.63
C ILE A 91 -15.92 12.68 11.19
N THR A 92 -17.00 12.06 10.70
CA THR A 92 -18.38 12.39 11.10
C THR A 92 -18.81 11.70 12.37
N ASP A 93 -18.55 10.40 12.47
CA ASP A 93 -19.08 9.54 13.53
C ASP A 93 -18.03 9.35 14.64
N GLY A 94 -16.77 9.69 14.35
CA GLY A 94 -15.63 9.43 15.22
C GLY A 94 -15.35 7.93 15.34
N TYR A 95 -14.67 7.54 16.42
CA TYR A 95 -14.34 6.15 16.70
C TYR A 95 -14.44 5.89 18.20
N GLY A 96 -15.10 4.81 18.59
CA GLY A 96 -15.13 4.33 19.98
C GLY A 96 -15.73 5.27 21.03
N GLY A 97 -16.43 6.33 20.62
CA GLY A 97 -16.93 7.37 21.54
C GLY A 97 -15.83 8.25 22.15
N TYR A 98 -14.62 8.21 21.60
CA TYR A 98 -13.50 9.01 22.09
C TYR A 98 -13.64 10.49 21.74
N PRO A 99 -13.10 11.40 22.58
CA PRO A 99 -13.14 12.82 22.29
C PRO A 99 -12.32 13.17 21.05
N LEU A 100 -12.78 14.15 20.27
CA LEU A 100 -12.20 14.51 18.97
C LEU A 100 -10.70 14.84 19.04
N TRP A 101 -10.27 15.56 20.09
CA TRP A 101 -8.85 15.91 20.27
C TRP A 101 -7.94 14.67 20.35
N TYR A 102 -8.43 13.58 20.94
CA TYR A 102 -7.70 12.33 21.09
C TYR A 102 -7.55 11.61 19.75
N LEU A 103 -8.64 11.56 18.97
CA LEU A 103 -8.63 10.97 17.63
C LEU A 103 -7.76 11.77 16.66
N LEU A 104 -7.77 13.10 16.75
CA LEU A 104 -6.88 13.97 15.98
C LEU A 104 -5.41 13.75 16.33
N ALA A 105 -5.08 13.70 17.63
CA ALA A 105 -3.70 13.54 18.07
C ALA A 105 -3.13 12.14 17.75
N LEU A 106 -3.86 11.07 18.07
CA LEU A 106 -3.34 9.71 17.91
C LEU A 106 -3.67 9.09 16.57
N GLY A 107 -4.91 9.20 16.09
CA GLY A 107 -5.31 8.62 14.81
C GLY A 107 -4.70 9.37 13.63
N TRP A 108 -5.08 10.65 13.48
CA TRP A 108 -4.58 11.48 12.38
C TRP A 108 -3.10 11.83 12.52
N GLY A 109 -2.61 12.02 13.75
CA GLY A 109 -1.18 12.16 14.02
C GLY A 109 -0.37 10.93 13.61
N ALA A 110 -0.88 9.71 13.83
CA ALA A 110 -0.21 8.50 13.34
C ALA A 110 -0.17 8.44 11.81
N VAL A 111 -1.25 8.82 11.13
CA VAL A 111 -1.26 8.91 9.64
C VAL A 111 -0.21 9.90 9.15
N LEU A 112 -0.14 11.09 9.75
CA LEU A 112 0.89 12.08 9.41
C LEU A 112 2.30 11.54 9.65
N ALA A 113 2.53 10.88 10.78
CA ALA A 113 3.82 10.26 11.09
C ALA A 113 4.20 9.21 10.03
N MET A 114 3.28 8.32 9.66
CA MET A 114 3.52 7.32 8.61
C MET A 114 3.90 7.97 7.27
N ILE A 115 3.24 9.06 6.86
CA ILE A 115 3.56 9.79 5.63
C ILE A 115 4.97 10.40 5.72
N VAL A 116 5.30 11.05 6.83
CA VAL A 116 6.63 11.66 7.04
C VAL A 116 7.73 10.60 7.02
N PHE A 117 7.53 9.48 7.70
CA PHE A 117 8.47 8.36 7.67
C PHE A 117 8.59 7.77 6.27
N ALA A 118 7.48 7.52 5.57
CA ALA A 118 7.52 6.99 4.20
C ALA A 118 8.29 7.92 3.25
N ALA A 119 8.05 9.23 3.31
CA ALA A 119 8.77 10.21 2.52
C ALA A 119 10.26 10.28 2.90
N GLY A 120 10.56 10.29 4.20
CA GLY A 120 11.93 10.31 4.71
C GLY A 120 12.73 9.07 4.30
N PHE A 121 12.16 7.88 4.47
CA PHE A 121 12.79 6.62 4.06
C PHE A 121 12.91 6.51 2.54
N SER A 122 11.93 7.00 1.77
CA SER A 122 12.02 7.02 0.31
C SER A 122 13.12 7.96 -0.20
N ALA A 123 13.50 8.99 0.55
CA ALA A 123 14.59 9.88 0.21
C ALA A 123 15.98 9.33 0.59
N VAL A 124 16.05 8.28 1.40
CA VAL A 124 17.32 7.63 1.75
C VAL A 124 17.88 6.95 0.51
N ARG A 125 19.12 7.31 0.16
CA ARG A 125 19.81 6.75 -1.00
C ARG A 125 20.01 5.25 -0.81
N TRP A 126 19.55 4.47 -1.78
CA TRP A 126 19.75 3.03 -1.79
C TRP A 126 21.24 2.67 -1.86
N ARG A 127 21.66 1.68 -1.07
CA ARG A 127 23.06 1.18 -1.06
C ARG A 127 23.43 0.43 -2.34
N ARG A 128 22.45 -0.11 -3.05
CA ARG A 128 22.59 -0.74 -4.37
C ARG A 128 21.63 -0.04 -5.32
N ASP A 129 22.10 0.23 -6.53
CA ASP A 129 21.29 0.92 -7.53
C ASP A 129 20.08 0.05 -7.90
N PRO A 130 18.83 0.51 -7.69
CA PRO A 130 17.64 -0.23 -8.08
C PRO A 130 17.58 -0.46 -9.61
N ASP A 131 18.25 0.39 -10.39
CA ASP A 131 18.22 0.36 -11.85
C ASP A 131 19.17 -0.70 -12.46
N ASP A 132 20.04 -1.32 -11.65
CA ASP A 132 20.91 -2.43 -12.06
C ASP A 132 20.16 -3.79 -12.11
N PHE A 133 18.87 -3.80 -11.75
CA PHE A 133 18.07 -5.03 -11.77
C PHE A 133 17.61 -5.39 -13.19
N THR A 134 18.22 -6.40 -13.78
CA THR A 134 17.73 -7.03 -15.01
C THR A 134 16.72 -8.13 -14.70
N ALA A 135 15.43 -7.90 -14.99
CA ALA A 135 14.38 -8.91 -14.81
C ALA A 135 14.53 -10.06 -15.82
N TRP A 136 14.35 -11.30 -15.35
CA TRP A 136 14.34 -12.50 -16.19
C TRP A 136 12.92 -12.78 -16.74
N PRO A 137 12.74 -13.06 -18.04
CA PRO A 137 13.74 -13.13 -19.10
C PRO A 137 14.13 -11.75 -19.66
N ALA A 138 15.39 -11.60 -20.08
CA ALA A 138 15.87 -10.35 -20.66
C ALA A 138 15.14 -10.04 -21.98
N VAL A 139 14.81 -8.78 -22.23
CA VAL A 139 14.10 -8.34 -23.46
C VAL A 139 14.82 -8.82 -24.73
N GLY A 140 16.15 -8.96 -24.69
CA GLY A 140 16.96 -9.53 -25.78
C GLY A 140 16.66 -11.00 -26.10
N ASP A 141 16.32 -11.82 -25.11
CA ASP A 141 16.05 -13.25 -25.30
C ASP A 141 14.72 -13.51 -26.04
N LEU A 142 13.79 -12.55 -25.96
CA LEU A 142 12.53 -12.59 -26.70
C LEU A 142 12.73 -12.24 -28.19
N SER A 143 13.69 -11.38 -28.51
CA SER A 143 14.05 -11.03 -29.89
C SER A 143 14.73 -12.18 -30.63
N LEU A 144 15.53 -12.99 -29.94
CA LEU A 144 16.23 -14.13 -30.54
C LEU A 144 15.29 -15.29 -30.88
N LYS A 145 14.21 -15.47 -30.11
CA LYS A 145 13.17 -16.47 -30.42
C LYS A 145 12.25 -16.07 -31.58
N GLY A 146 12.00 -14.78 -31.77
CA GLY A 146 11.21 -14.27 -32.89
C GLY A 146 11.94 -14.28 -34.24
N ALA A 147 13.28 -14.28 -34.24
CA ALA A 147 14.10 -14.36 -35.46
C ALA A 147 14.41 -15.80 -35.91
N GLN A 148 14.01 -16.81 -35.14
CA GLN A 148 14.23 -18.23 -35.42
C GLN A 148 12.94 -19.02 -35.70
N GLN A 149 11.83 -18.32 -35.97
CA GLN A 149 10.59 -18.89 -36.52
C GLN A 149 10.27 -18.22 -37.85
#